data_AF-R5B9P9-F1
#
_entry.id   AF-R5B9P9-F1
#
_cell.length_a   1.000
_cell.length_b   1.000
_cell.length_c   1.000
_cell.angle_alpha   90.00
_cell.angle_beta   90.00
_cell.angle_gamma   90.00
#
_symmetry.space_group_name_H-M   'P 1'
#
loop_
_entity.id
_entity.type
_entity.pdbx_description
1 polymer ?
#
loop_
_entity_poly.entity_id
_entity_poly.type
_entity_poly.pdbx_seq_one_letter_code
_entity_poly.pdbx_strand_id
1 'polypeptide(L)'
;MRVSGLDDKEIDNYFSDMMTEKEMRPYIKGAEQQGYRKGFKEGSEQGKAEGKAEVAKSLLSLGLPTDQIKIATGLSSEQIEALR
;
A
#
# COMPACT_ATOMS: atom_id res chain seq x y z
N MET A 1 20.19 -20.04 -11.95
CA MET A 1 20.59 -18.66 -11.62
C MET A 1 19.43 -18.02 -10.85
N ARG A 2 19.63 -17.43 -9.67
CA ARG A 2 18.53 -16.79 -8.92
C ARG A 2 18.26 -15.42 -9.55
N VAL A 3 17.02 -15.21 -10.01
CA VAL A 3 16.54 -13.97 -10.69
C VAL A 3 16.50 -12.75 -9.75
N SER A 4 16.80 -12.93 -8.46
CA SER A 4 16.66 -11.93 -7.41
C SER A 4 17.76 -10.84 -7.39
N GLY A 5 18.63 -10.77 -8.41
CA GLY A 5 19.75 -9.83 -8.46
C GLY A 5 20.06 -9.29 -9.85
N LEU A 6 19.13 -9.44 -10.79
CA LEU A 6 19.25 -8.90 -12.15
C LEU A 6 18.55 -7.54 -12.21
N ASP A 7 19.10 -6.60 -12.99
CA ASP A 7 18.45 -5.32 -13.26
C ASP A 7 17.23 -5.49 -14.18
N ASP A 8 16.34 -4.50 -14.24
CA ASP A 8 15.10 -4.58 -15.03
C ASP A 8 15.36 -4.89 -16.52
N LYS A 9 16.50 -4.45 -17.08
CA LYS A 9 16.90 -4.73 -18.47
C LYS A 9 17.47 -6.13 -18.63
N GLU A 10 18.22 -6.63 -17.66
CA GLU A 10 18.73 -8.00 -17.64
C GLU A 10 17.60 -9.02 -17.49
N ILE A 11 16.57 -8.67 -16.70
CA ILE A 11 15.33 -9.44 -16.60
C ILE A 11 14.62 -9.47 -17.97
N ASP A 12 14.42 -8.32 -18.60
CA ASP A 12 13.80 -8.22 -19.93
C ASP A 12 14.56 -9.01 -21.00
N ASN A 13 15.90 -8.91 -21.01
CA ASN A 13 16.75 -9.65 -21.96
C ASN A 13 16.70 -11.16 -21.71
N TYR A 14 16.79 -11.61 -20.45
CA TYR A 14 16.69 -13.03 -20.09
C TYR A 14 15.35 -13.64 -20.52
N PHE A 15 14.27 -12.90 -20.33
CA PHE A 15 12.94 -13.35 -20.73
C PHE A 15 12.73 -13.29 -22.24
N SER A 16 13.28 -12.28 -22.93
CA SER A 16 13.24 -12.16 -24.39
C SER A 16 14.03 -13.25 -25.10
N ASP A 17 15.11 -13.74 -24.49
CA ASP A 17 15.91 -14.85 -25.03
C ASP A 17 15.24 -16.23 -24.83
N MET A 18 14.34 -16.35 -23.84
CA MET A 18 13.66 -17.61 -23.50
C MET A 18 12.21 -17.72 -24.00
N MET A 19 11.55 -16.62 -24.34
CA MET A 19 10.14 -16.59 -24.74
C MET A 19 9.87 -15.55 -25.82
N THR A 20 8.92 -15.84 -26.71
CA THR A 20 8.51 -14.87 -27.73
C THR A 20 7.63 -13.77 -27.12
N GLU A 21 7.58 -12.59 -27.76
CA GLU A 21 6.69 -11.48 -27.34
C GLU A 21 5.23 -11.94 -27.16
N LYS A 22 4.76 -12.89 -27.98
CA LYS A 22 3.39 -13.40 -27.90
C LYS A 22 3.14 -14.19 -26.61
N GLU A 23 4.14 -14.95 -26.15
CA GLU A 23 4.10 -15.76 -24.93
C GLU A 23 4.29 -14.93 -23.67
N MET A 24 5.06 -13.83 -23.77
CA MET A 24 5.31 -12.87 -22.69
C MET A 24 4.09 -12.00 -22.34
N ARG A 25 3.28 -11.63 -23.33
CA ARG A 25 2.08 -10.77 -23.16
C ARG A 25 1.17 -11.12 -21.97
N PRO A 26 0.74 -12.39 -21.77
CA PRO A 26 -0.09 -12.74 -20.61
C PRO A 26 0.61 -12.53 -19.27
N TYR A 27 1.93 -12.76 -19.18
CA TYR A 27 2.70 -12.56 -17.96
C TYR A 27 2.85 -11.08 -17.63
N ILE A 28 3.18 -10.24 -18.62
CA ILE A 28 3.27 -8.78 -18.46
C ILE A 28 1.92 -8.23 -18.01
N LYS A 29 0.84 -8.57 -18.72
CA LYS A 29 -0.51 -8.12 -18.37
C LYS A 29 -0.96 -8.62 -16.99
N GLY A 30 -0.51 -9.82 -16.59
CA GLY A 30 -0.75 -10.37 -15.26
C GLY A 30 0.03 -9.64 -14.18
N ALA A 31 1.28 -9.28 -14.43
CA ALA A 31 2.14 -8.52 -13.52
C ALA A 31 1.62 -7.09 -13.32
N GLU A 32 1.26 -6.39 -14.41
CA GLU A 32 0.64 -5.06 -14.35
C GLU A 32 -0.65 -5.05 -13.54
N GLN A 33 -1.55 -6.01 -13.78
CA GLN A 33 -2.80 -6.13 -13.02
C GLN A 33 -2.54 -6.41 -11.54
N GLN A 34 -1.56 -7.25 -11.21
CA GLN A 34 -1.18 -7.51 -9.83
C GLN A 34 -0.59 -6.27 -9.16
N GLY A 35 0.30 -5.55 -9.87
CA GLY A 35 0.86 -4.28 -9.40
C GLY A 35 -0.22 -3.25 -9.12
N TYR A 36 -1.15 -3.05 -10.06
CA TYR A 36 -2.30 -2.16 -9.90
C TYR A 36 -3.15 -2.54 -8.69
N ARG A 37 -3.50 -3.83 -8.53
CA ARG A 37 -4.32 -4.29 -7.39
C ARG A 37 -3.62 -4.07 -6.05
N LYS A 38 -2.31 -4.35 -5.97
CA LYS A 38 -1.52 -4.12 -4.75
C LYS A 38 -1.47 -2.64 -4.43
N GLY A 39 -1.08 -1.79 -5.40
CA GLY A 39 -1.00 -0.34 -5.20
C GLY A 39 -2.35 0.29 -4.84
N PHE A 40 -3.44 -0.15 -5.47
CA PHE A 40 -4.78 0.32 -5.10
C PHE A 40 -5.17 -0.08 -3.67
N LYS A 41 -4.88 -1.31 -3.26
CA LYS A 41 -5.17 -1.79 -1.90
C LYS A 41 -4.34 -1.02 -0.88
N GLU A 42 -3.03 -0.94 -1.08
CA GLU A 42 -2.11 -0.23 -0.19
C GLU A 42 -2.48 1.25 -0.07
N GLY A 43 -2.74 1.93 -1.19
CA GLY A 43 -3.18 3.32 -1.18
C GLY A 43 -4.53 3.52 -0.48
N SER A 44 -5.49 2.59 -0.66
CA SER A 44 -6.77 2.64 0.03
C SER A 44 -6.64 2.44 1.54
N GLU A 45 -5.79 1.51 1.98
CA GLU A 45 -5.52 1.25 3.40
C GLU A 45 -4.77 2.43 4.04
N GLN A 46 -3.75 2.97 3.36
CA GLN A 46 -3.00 4.14 3.80
C GLN A 46 -3.91 5.37 3.93
N GLY A 47 -4.70 5.68 2.91
CA GLY A 47 -5.61 6.84 2.95
C GLY A 47 -6.67 6.74 4.05
N LYS A 48 -7.18 5.53 4.33
CA LYS A 48 -8.09 5.30 5.48
C LYS A 48 -7.39 5.50 6.82
N ALA A 49 -6.15 5.06 6.96
CA ALA A 49 -5.37 5.25 8.19
C ALA A 49 -5.05 6.72 8.43
N GLU A 50 -4.58 7.43 7.39
CA GLU A 50 -4.29 8.87 7.43
C GLU A 50 -5.55 9.67 7.77
N GLY A 51 -6.67 9.41 7.09
CA GLY A 51 -7.92 10.11 7.37
C GLY A 51 -8.43 9.90 8.79
N LYS A 52 -8.29 8.68 9.35
CA LYS A 52 -8.64 8.42 10.76
C LYS A 52 -7.72 9.19 11.72
N ALA A 53 -6.43 9.25 11.44
CA ALA A 53 -5.46 9.97 12.26
C ALA A 53 -5.70 11.50 12.22
N GLU A 54 -6.01 12.06 11.06
CA GLU A 54 -6.35 13.49 10.92
C GLU A 54 -7.62 13.85 11.71
N VAL A 55 -8.66 13.02 11.62
CA VAL A 55 -9.88 13.21 12.41
C VAL A 55 -9.56 13.12 13.91
N ALA A 56 -8.80 12.11 14.34
CA ALA A 56 -8.42 11.96 15.75
C ALA A 56 -7.63 13.17 16.28
N LYS A 57 -6.67 13.67 15.49
CA LYS A 57 -5.88 14.86 15.83
C LYS A 57 -6.74 16.12 15.96
N SER A 58 -7.73 16.25 15.07
CA SER A 58 -8.70 17.36 15.12
C SER A 58 -9.61 17.27 16.35
N LEU A 59 -10.02 16.07 16.75
CA LEU A 59 -10.83 15.90 17.97
C LEU A 59 -10.01 16.12 19.24
N LEU A 60 -8.73 15.72 19.26
CA LEU A 60 -7.80 16.01 20.35
C LEU A 60 -7.59 17.51 20.52
N SER A 61 -7.42 18.26 19.42
CA SER A 61 -7.23 19.72 19.48
C SER A 61 -8.48 20.46 19.97
N LEU A 62 -9.67 19.87 19.76
CA LEU A 62 -10.94 20.34 20.34
C LEU A 62 -11.12 19.94 21.83
N GLY A 63 -10.18 19.20 22.42
CA GLY A 63 -10.19 18.81 23.82
C GLY A 63 -11.14 17.64 24.14
N LEU A 64 -11.54 16.84 23.14
CA LEU A 64 -12.36 15.66 23.39
C LEU A 64 -11.56 14.58 24.15
N PRO A 65 -12.23 13.81 25.03
CA PRO A 65 -11.58 12.72 25.75
C PRO A 65 -11.25 11.55 24.80
N THR A 66 -10.11 10.90 25.06
CA THR A 66 -9.58 9.78 24.27
C THR A 66 -10.60 8.66 24.03
N ASP A 67 -11.48 8.37 25.00
CA ASP A 67 -12.53 7.35 24.84
C ASP A 67 -13.58 7.71 23.79
N GLN A 68 -13.96 8.99 23.66
CA GLN A 68 -14.88 9.43 22.61
C GLN A 68 -14.20 9.39 21.24
N ILE A 69 -12.93 9.76 21.17
CA ILE A 69 -12.13 9.73 19.94
C ILE A 69 -11.96 8.29 19.44
N LYS A 70 -11.71 7.34 20.35
CA LYS A 70 -11.66 5.91 20.06
C LYS A 70 -12.95 5.40 19.42
N ILE A 71 -14.11 5.81 19.96
CA ILE A 71 -15.43 5.44 19.39
C ILE A 71 -15.62 6.06 18.00
N ALA A 72 -15.25 7.33 17.81
CA ALA A 72 -15.47 8.06 16.55
C ALA A 72 -14.55 7.59 15.40
N THR A 73 -13.31 7.22 15.71
CA THR A 73 -12.27 6.93 14.69
C THR A 73 -11.95 5.43 14.57
N GLY A 74 -12.29 4.65 15.60
CA GLY A 74 -11.92 3.24 15.71
C GLY A 74 -10.42 3.01 15.91
N LEU A 75 -9.65 4.02 16.30
CA LEU A 75 -8.24 3.90 16.66
C LEU A 75 -8.07 3.41 18.10
N SER A 76 -6.98 2.70 18.39
CA SER A 76 -6.66 2.31 19.77
C SER A 76 -6.23 3.52 20.62
N SER A 77 -6.29 3.39 21.95
CA SER A 77 -5.78 4.43 22.84
C SER A 77 -4.30 4.73 22.58
N GLU A 78 -3.49 3.71 22.29
CA GLU A 78 -2.07 3.88 21.94
C GLU A 78 -1.88 4.70 20.66
N GLN A 79 -2.69 4.42 19.63
CA GLN A 79 -2.66 5.18 18.38
C GLN A 79 -3.07 6.64 18.57
N ILE A 80 -4.05 6.90 19.45
CA ILE A 80 -4.50 8.26 19.74
C ILE A 80 -3.45 9.03 20.57
N GLU A 81 -2.84 8.40 21.58
CA GLU A 81 -1.78 9.05 22.36
C GLU A 81 -0.52 9.30 21.53
N ALA A 82 -0.23 8.47 20.52
CA ALA A 82 0.86 8.71 19.57
C ALA A 82 0.65 9.94 18.66
N LEU A 83 -0.57 10.50 18.60
CA LEU A 83 -0.90 11.69 17.82
C LEU A 83 -0.84 13.00 18.62
N ARG A 84 -0.56 12.91 19.92
CA ARG A 84 -0.52 14.02 20.87
C ARG A 84 0.83 14.75 20.83
#